data_AF-A0A9D1R7G2-F1
#
_entry.id   AF-A0A9D1R7G2-F1
#
_cell.length_a   1.000
_cell.length_b   1.000
_cell.length_c   1.000
_cell.angle_alpha   90.00
_cell.angle_beta   90.00
_cell.angle_gamma   90.00
#
_symmetry.space_group_name_H-M   'P 1'
#
loop_
_entity.id
_entity.type
_entity.pdbx_description
1 polymer ?
#
loop_
_entity_poly.entity_id
_entity_poly.type
_entity_poly.pdbx_seq_one_letter_code
_entity_poly.pdbx_strand_id
1 'polypeptide(L)'
;MFKSYKDLCNFTKILFMQVENTDKLNSIEIRGYSRSEIDEFIYQCVKLEYILNVDAYKDANSTPHFEQLGKPCVSIAGYQFLNGLYSDIALKKSRNADIKGWIAVIVSILTFCIYVLEQLDVIRPFIEKVTQLLK
;
A
#
# COMPACT_ATOMS: atom_id res chain seq x y z
N MET A 1 9.99 -12.01 5.99
CA MET A 1 9.03 -12.07 4.87
C MET A 1 8.45 -10.72 4.47
N PHE A 2 7.54 -9.99 5.16
CA PHE A 2 7.22 -8.59 4.74
C PHE A 2 6.95 -7.67 5.94
N LYS A 3 7.53 -6.46 5.95
CA LYS A 3 7.35 -5.48 7.04
C LYS A 3 6.06 -4.68 6.92
N SER A 4 5.52 -4.57 5.71
CA SER A 4 4.25 -3.90 5.43
C SER A 4 3.58 -4.44 4.17
N TYR A 5 2.29 -4.14 4.02
CA TYR A 5 1.55 -4.47 2.79
C TYR A 5 2.15 -3.79 1.55
N LYS A 6 2.71 -2.59 1.72
CA LYS A 6 3.42 -1.87 0.64
C LYS A 6 4.69 -2.61 0.22
N ASP A 7 5.39 -3.21 1.18
CA ASP A 7 6.60 -3.99 0.90
C ASP A 7 6.26 -5.27 0.14
N LEU A 8 5.17 -5.96 0.51
CA LEU A 8 4.64 -7.10 -0.25
C LEU A 8 4.31 -6.69 -1.70
N CYS A 9 3.58 -5.59 -1.90
CA CYS A 9 3.22 -5.13 -3.25
C CYS A 9 4.46 -4.80 -4.09
N ASN A 10 5.42 -4.08 -3.51
CA ASN A 10 6.66 -3.72 -4.19
C ASN A 10 7.50 -4.96 -4.52
N PHE A 11 7.60 -5.90 -3.58
CA PHE A 11 8.29 -7.16 -3.77
C PHE A 11 7.69 -7.97 -4.91
N THR A 12 6.38 -8.22 -4.88
CA THR A 12 5.66 -8.98 -5.92
C THR A 12 5.82 -8.32 -7.29
N LYS A 13 5.73 -6.98 -7.35
CA LYS A 13 5.93 -6.23 -8.61
C LYS A 13 7.33 -6.45 -9.18
N ILE A 14 8.36 -6.27 -8.37
CA ILE A 14 9.76 -6.43 -8.81
C ILE A 14 10.01 -7.88 -9.25
N LEU A 15 9.49 -8.83 -8.49
CA LEU A 15 9.60 -10.26 -8.82
C LEU A 15 8.97 -10.56 -10.17
N PHE A 16 7.71 -10.19 -10.38
CA PHE A 16 7.00 -10.45 -11.64
C PHE A 16 7.65 -9.75 -12.84
N MET A 17 8.15 -8.52 -12.65
CA MET A 17 8.95 -7.86 -13.68
C MET A 17 10.22 -8.64 -14.01
N GLN A 18 10.93 -9.19 -13.03
CA GLN A 18 12.14 -9.98 -13.29
C GLN A 18 11.83 -11.33 -13.93
N VAL A 19 10.72 -11.99 -13.54
CA VAL A 19 10.25 -13.25 -14.15
C VAL A 19 10.08 -13.09 -15.66
N GLU A 20 9.43 -12.02 -16.12
CA GLU A 20 9.21 -11.76 -17.56
C GLU A 20 10.52 -11.51 -18.35
N ASN A 21 11.55 -11.03 -17.65
CA ASN A 21 12.81 -10.59 -18.24
C ASN A 21 13.99 -11.54 -17.99
N THR A 22 13.76 -12.66 -17.29
CA THR A 22 14.81 -13.64 -16.99
C THR A 22 14.55 -14.94 -17.72
N ASP A 23 15.64 -15.60 -18.12
CA ASP A 23 15.58 -16.96 -18.62
C ASP A 23 15.68 -17.99 -17.50
N LYS A 24 15.96 -17.60 -16.24
CA LYS A 24 16.11 -18.49 -15.08
C LYS A 24 15.52 -17.87 -13.82
N LEU A 25 14.66 -18.60 -13.09
CA LEU A 25 14.14 -18.13 -11.80
C LEU A 25 15.24 -18.05 -10.72
N ASN A 26 16.27 -18.90 -10.84
CA ASN A 26 17.42 -18.95 -9.94
C ASN A 26 18.31 -17.70 -9.97
N SER A 27 18.14 -16.81 -10.97
CA SER A 27 18.89 -15.56 -11.07
C SER A 27 18.13 -14.33 -10.58
N ILE A 28 16.87 -14.48 -10.15
CA ILE A 28 16.07 -13.37 -9.64
C ILE A 28 16.64 -12.89 -8.31
N GLU A 29 16.96 -11.60 -8.20
CA GLU A 29 17.47 -11.00 -6.98
C GLU A 29 16.64 -9.77 -6.59
N ILE A 30 16.22 -9.71 -5.33
CA ILE A 30 15.43 -8.60 -4.81
C ILE A 30 16.14 -8.06 -3.59
N ARG A 31 16.64 -6.83 -3.71
CA ARG A 31 17.42 -6.16 -2.66
C ARG A 31 16.65 -6.16 -1.33
N GLY A 32 17.33 -6.61 -0.27
CA GLY A 32 16.77 -6.63 1.09
C GLY A 32 16.04 -7.93 1.46
N TYR A 33 16.01 -8.92 0.56
CA TYR A 33 15.45 -10.24 0.80
C TYR A 33 16.50 -11.31 0.58
N SER A 34 16.48 -12.36 1.42
CA SER A 34 17.38 -13.50 1.26
C SER A 34 16.96 -14.39 0.09
N ARG A 35 17.90 -15.17 -0.45
CA ARG A 35 17.61 -16.12 -1.53
C ARG A 35 16.50 -17.10 -1.14
N SER A 36 16.55 -17.63 0.09
CA SER A 36 15.54 -18.55 0.61
C SER A 36 14.13 -17.91 0.69
N GLU A 37 14.02 -16.64 1.09
CA GLU A 37 12.72 -15.94 1.10
C GLU A 37 12.17 -15.72 -0.32
N ILE A 38 13.06 -15.41 -1.27
CA ILE A 38 12.68 -15.24 -2.68
C ILE A 38 12.22 -16.57 -3.26
N ASP A 39 12.99 -17.63 -3.07
CA ASP A 39 12.68 -18.97 -3.57
C ASP A 39 11.39 -19.52 -2.98
N GLU A 40 11.17 -19.35 -1.67
CA GLU A 40 9.91 -19.77 -1.06
C GLU A 40 8.73 -19.02 -1.67
N PHE A 41 8.85 -17.72 -1.94
CA PHE A 41 7.78 -16.96 -2.57
C PHE A 41 7.54 -17.40 -4.03
N ILE A 42 8.60 -17.59 -4.81
CA ILE A 42 8.51 -18.10 -6.19
C ILE A 42 7.83 -19.46 -6.20
N TYR A 43 8.20 -20.36 -5.28
CA TYR A 43 7.58 -21.67 -5.13
C TYR A 43 6.07 -21.57 -4.94
N GLN A 44 5.60 -20.71 -4.04
CA GLN A 44 4.17 -20.49 -3.85
C GLN A 44 3.51 -19.92 -5.11
N CYS A 45 4.16 -18.98 -5.81
CA CYS A 45 3.66 -18.44 -7.07
C CYS A 45 3.54 -19.49 -8.18
N VAL A 46 4.49 -20.43 -8.28
CA VAL A 46 4.41 -21.54 -9.25
C VAL A 46 3.29 -22.52 -8.85
N LYS A 47 3.18 -22.89 -7.57
CA LYS A 47 2.11 -23.77 -7.07
C LYS A 47 0.70 -23.18 -7.22
N LEU A 48 0.58 -21.86 -7.19
CA LEU A 48 -0.67 -21.14 -7.42
C LEU A 48 -0.89 -20.76 -8.89
N GLU A 49 -0.04 -21.26 -9.81
CA GLU A 49 -0.11 -21.00 -11.25
C GLU A 49 -0.01 -19.51 -11.63
N TYR A 50 0.64 -18.70 -10.78
CA TYR A 50 0.93 -17.29 -11.06
C TYR A 50 2.14 -17.13 -11.97
N ILE A 51 3.09 -18.07 -11.90
CA ILE A 51 4.25 -18.18 -12.78
C ILE A 51 4.11 -19.49 -13.54
N LEU A 52 4.23 -19.44 -14.87
CA LEU A 52 4.06 -20.58 -15.77
C LEU A 52 5.39 -21.00 -16.40
N ASN A 53 5.35 -22.13 -17.13
CA ASN A 53 6.47 -22.74 -17.85
C ASN A 53 7.63 -23.15 -16.95
N VAL A 54 7.35 -23.35 -15.67
CA VAL A 54 8.30 -23.81 -14.66
C VAL A 54 7.57 -24.76 -13.73
N ASP A 55 8.17 -25.92 -13.48
CA ASP A 55 7.76 -26.82 -12.41
C ASP A 55 8.54 -26.51 -11.13
N ALA A 56 7.87 -26.67 -10.00
CA ALA A 56 8.46 -26.43 -8.68
C ALA A 56 8.24 -27.61 -7.74
N TYR A 57 9.33 -28.04 -7.10
CA TYR A 57 9.34 -29.08 -6.07
C TYR A 57 10.22 -28.66 -4.89
N LYS A 58 10.07 -29.36 -3.77
CA LYS A 58 10.95 -29.21 -2.60
C LYS A 58 11.75 -30.48 -2.40
N ASP A 59 13.02 -30.32 -2.05
CA ASP A 59 13.86 -31.45 -1.65
C ASP A 59 13.56 -31.90 -0.21
N ALA A 60 14.30 -32.91 0.27
CA ALA A 60 14.17 -33.43 1.63
C ALA A 60 14.43 -32.38 2.73
N ASN A 61 15.13 -31.29 2.41
CA ASN A 61 15.41 -30.18 3.31
C ASN A 61 14.39 -29.04 3.19
N SER A 62 13.28 -29.26 2.48
CA SER A 62 12.26 -28.24 2.18
C SER A 62 12.78 -27.06 1.36
N THR A 63 13.90 -27.23 0.66
CA THR A 63 14.47 -26.19 -0.21
C THR A 63 13.74 -26.21 -1.55
N PRO A 64 13.19 -25.08 -2.02
CA PRO A 64 12.56 -25.01 -3.33
C PRO A 64 13.57 -25.19 -4.48
N HIS A 65 13.16 -25.95 -5.49
CA HIS A 65 13.87 -26.12 -6.75
C HIS A 65 12.92 -25.87 -7.91
N PHE A 66 13.46 -25.31 -9.00
CA PHE A 66 12.70 -24.89 -10.17
C PHE A 66 13.24 -25.56 -11.42
N GLU A 67 12.39 -26.37 -12.07
CA GLU A 67 12.68 -27.01 -13.34
C GLU A 67 12.01 -26.23 -14.46
N GLN A 68 12.78 -25.82 -15.47
CA GLN A 68 12.26 -24.99 -16.54
C GLN A 68 11.72 -25.84 -17.67
N LEU A 69 10.43 -25.67 -17.94
CA LEU A 69 9.74 -26.29 -19.06
C LEU A 69 9.74 -25.38 -20.30
N GLY A 70 9.97 -24.07 -20.10
CA GLY A 70 10.09 -23.05 -21.12
C GLY A 70 10.51 -21.70 -20.53
N LYS A 71 10.33 -20.62 -21.30
CA LYS A 71 10.59 -19.27 -20.78
C LYS A 71 9.57 -18.95 -19.68
N PRO A 72 10.02 -18.62 -18.46
CA PRO A 72 9.10 -18.23 -17.38
C PRO A 72 8.27 -17.02 -17.79
N CYS A 73 6.99 -17.03 -17.45
CA CYS A 73 6.11 -15.89 -17.66
C CYS A 73 5.07 -15.81 -16.55
N VAL A 74 4.48 -14.64 -16.38
CA VAL A 74 3.42 -14.42 -15.39
C VAL A 74 2.07 -14.73 -16.04
N SER A 75 1.26 -15.55 -15.37
CA SER A 75 -0.07 -15.89 -15.87
C SER A 75 -1.06 -14.73 -15.71
N ILE A 76 -2.22 -14.84 -16.37
CA ILE A 76 -3.34 -13.90 -16.16
C ILE A 76 -3.73 -13.87 -14.67
N ALA A 77 -3.74 -15.00 -13.98
CA ALA A 77 -4.02 -15.07 -12.55
C ALA A 77 -2.95 -14.35 -11.71
N GLY A 78 -1.67 -14.46 -12.09
CA GLY A 78 -0.59 -13.70 -11.49
C GLY A 78 -0.81 -12.18 -11.65
N TYR A 79 -1.14 -11.71 -12.85
CA TYR A 79 -1.45 -10.29 -13.07
C TYR A 79 -2.70 -9.83 -12.30
N GLN A 80 -3.73 -10.66 -12.18
CA GLN A 80 -4.91 -10.37 -11.36
C GLN A 80 -4.56 -10.26 -9.88
N PHE A 81 -3.70 -11.15 -9.36
CA PHE A 81 -3.19 -11.05 -8.00
C PHE A 81 -2.43 -9.73 -7.77
N LEU A 82 -1.52 -9.38 -8.67
CA LEU A 82 -0.78 -8.10 -8.57
C LEU A 82 -1.72 -6.88 -8.62
N ASN A 83 -2.73 -6.90 -9.49
CA ASN A 83 -3.72 -5.83 -9.57
C ASN A 83 -4.59 -5.76 -8.31
N GLY A 84 -4.96 -6.90 -7.72
CA GLY A 84 -5.66 -6.95 -6.43
C GLY A 84 -4.85 -6.28 -5.32
N LEU A 85 -3.54 -6.57 -5.27
CA LEU A 85 -2.62 -5.93 -4.33
C LEU A 85 -2.60 -4.40 -4.47
N TYR A 86 -2.61 -3.88 -5.70
CA TYR A 86 -2.64 -2.44 -5.94
C TYR A 86 -4.00 -1.79 -5.63
N SER A 87 -5.09 -2.46 -5.95
CA SER A 87 -6.45 -1.98 -5.65
C SER A 87 -6.64 -1.75 -4.15
N ASP A 88 -6.15 -2.68 -3.33
CA ASP A 88 -6.19 -2.57 -1.88
C ASP A 88 -5.36 -1.39 -1.35
N ILE A 89 -4.19 -1.09 -1.94
CA ILE A 89 -3.43 0.12 -1.62
C ILE A 89 -4.22 1.37 -1.99
N ALA A 90 -4.80 1.39 -3.20
CA ALA A 90 -5.57 2.54 -3.68
C ALA A 90 -6.78 2.80 -2.78
N LEU A 91 -7.52 1.76 -2.38
CA LEU A 91 -8.63 1.83 -1.44
C LEU A 91 -8.19 2.34 -0.06
N LYS A 92 -7.10 1.80 0.50
CA LYS A 92 -6.56 2.27 1.79
C LYS A 92 -6.10 3.73 1.71
N LYS A 93 -5.49 4.14 0.60
CA LYS A 93 -5.05 5.52 0.37
C LYS A 93 -6.25 6.46 0.21
N SER A 94 -7.29 6.05 -0.51
CA SER A 94 -8.55 6.78 -0.64
C SER A 94 -9.20 7.02 0.71
N ARG A 95 -9.38 5.96 1.51
CA ARG A 95 -9.95 6.08 2.86
C ARG A 95 -9.14 7.01 3.77
N ASN A 96 -7.80 6.92 3.72
CA ASN A 96 -6.94 7.83 4.48
C ASN A 96 -7.04 9.28 3.98
N ALA A 97 -7.23 9.50 2.68
CA ALA A 97 -7.45 10.83 2.13
C ALA A 97 -8.82 11.40 2.55
N ASP A 98 -9.87 10.58 2.52
CA ASP A 98 -11.20 10.97 3.00
C ASP A 98 -11.17 11.36 4.49
N ILE A 99 -10.50 10.57 5.33
CA ILE A 99 -10.33 10.88 6.77
C ILE A 99 -9.60 12.21 6.95
N LYS A 100 -8.53 12.47 6.20
CA LYS A 100 -7.82 13.76 6.25
C LYS A 100 -8.69 14.92 5.79
N GLY A 101 -9.53 14.70 4.77
CA GLY A 101 -10.52 15.67 4.31
C GLY A 101 -11.52 16.05 5.40
N TRP A 102 -12.09 15.06 6.09
CA TRP A 102 -13.00 15.29 7.22
C TRP A 102 -12.33 16.01 8.39
N ILE A 103 -11.08 15.69 8.71
CA ILE A 103 -10.30 16.40 9.73
C ILE A 103 -10.12 17.88 9.33
N ALA A 104 -9.79 18.17 8.07
CA ALA A 104 -9.63 19.55 7.60
C ALA A 104 -10.93 20.36 7.70
N VAL A 105 -12.08 19.73 7.43
CA VAL A 105 -13.40 20.35 7.60
C VAL A 105 -13.65 20.69 9.08
N ILE A 106 -13.40 19.76 9.99
CA ILE A 106 -13.59 19.97 11.44
C ILE A 106 -12.70 21.12 11.95
N VAL A 107 -11.42 21.13 11.56
CA VAL A 107 -10.48 22.19 11.94
C VAL A 107 -10.95 23.56 11.42
N SER A 108 -11.48 23.62 10.20
CA SER A 108 -12.00 24.85 9.61
C SER A 108 -13.21 25.38 10.39
N ILE A 109 -14.13 24.50 10.78
CA ILE A 109 -15.30 24.87 11.60
C ILE A 109 -14.86 25.39 12.97
N LEU A 110 -13.94 24.68 13.65
CA LEU A 110 -13.41 25.10 14.95
C LEU A 110 -12.74 26.48 14.86
N THR A 111 -11.94 26.71 13.83
CA THR A 111 -11.27 28.00 13.59
C THR A 111 -12.29 29.13 13.38
N PHE A 112 -13.36 28.86 12.63
CA PHE A 112 -14.45 29.82 12.45
C PHE A 112 -15.17 30.14 13.77
N CYS A 113 -15.47 29.12 14.59
CA CYS A 113 -16.09 29.33 15.90
C CYS A 113 -15.22 30.17 16.84
N ILE A 114 -13.92 29.92 16.88
CA ILE A 114 -12.96 30.72 17.67
C ILE A 114 -12.97 32.17 17.20
N TYR A 115 -12.89 32.39 15.89
CA TYR A 115 -12.94 33.74 15.32
C TYR A 115 -14.22 34.50 15.70
N VAL A 116 -15.38 33.85 15.62
CA VAL A 116 -16.67 34.46 16.02
C VAL A 116 -16.70 34.77 17.52
N LEU A 117 -16.18 33.88 18.36
CA LEU A 117 -16.09 34.10 19.80
C LEU A 117 -15.16 35.28 20.15
N GLU A 118 -14.00 35.38 19.51
CA GLU A 118 -13.10 36.53 19.68
C GLU A 118 -13.78 37.84 19.28
N GLN A 119 -14.50 37.87 18.16
CA GLN A 119 -15.25 39.06 17.74
C GLN A 119 -16.36 39.43 18.74
N LEU A 120 -17.07 38.44 19.29
CA LEU A 120 -18.09 38.69 20.31
C LEU A 120 -17.50 39.24 21.62
N ASP A 121 -16.33 38.75 22.05
CA ASP A 121 -15.65 39.26 23.24
C ASP A 121 -15.10 40.68 23.02
N VAL A 122 -14.67 41.03 21.80
CA VAL A 122 -14.22 42.39 21.45
C VAL A 122 -15.39 43.38 21.38
N ILE A 123 -16.56 42.95 20.89
CA ILE A 123 -17.73 43.82 20.70
C ILE A 123 -18.52 44.02 22.01
N ARG A 124 -18.48 43.04 22.93
CA ARG A 124 -19.19 43.09 24.23
C ARG A 124 -18.93 44.36 25.04
N PRO A 125 -17.69 44.79 25.32
CA PRO A 125 -17.42 46.01 26.07
C PRO A 125 -17.86 47.28 25.34
N PHE A 126 -17.94 47.26 24.01
CA PHE A 126 -18.45 48.40 23.23
C PHE A 126 -19.98 48.52 23.36
N ILE A 127 -20.70 47.40 23.29
CA ILE A 127 -22.15 47.36 23.51
C ILE A 127 -22.49 47.80 24.94
N GLU A 128 -21.75 47.34 25.95
CA GLU A 128 -21.94 47.76 27.33
C GLU A 128 -21.72 49.27 27.52
N LYS A 129 -20.68 49.85 26.90
CA LYS A 129 -20.43 51.30 26.90
C LYS A 129 -21.55 52.10 26.23
N VAL A 130 -22.02 51.66 25.06
CA VAL A 130 -23.11 52.32 24.34
C VAL A 130 -24.41 52.25 25.13
N THR A 131 -24.67 51.12 25.80
CA THR A 131 -25.88 50.93 26.62
C THR A 131 -25.87 51.78 27.88
N GLN A 132 -24.70 52.05 28.48
CA GLN A 132 -24.56 53.00 29.60
C GLN A 132 -24.78 54.46 29.19
N LEU A 133 -24.44 54.84 27.95
CA LEU A 133 -24.64 56.20 27.44
C LEU A 133 -26.10 56.50 27.05
N LEU A 134 -26.92 55.46 26.89
CA LEU A 134 -28.35 55.56 26.54
C LEU A 134 -29.29 55.48 27.75
N LYS A 135 -28.76 55.39 28.98
CA LYS A 135 -29.49 55.53 30.24
C LYS A 135 -29.22 56.90 30.84
#